data_AF-A0A3D0RIL9-F1
#
_entry.id   AF-A0A3D0RIL9-F1
#
_cell.length_a   1.000
_cell.length_b   1.000
_cell.length_c   1.000
_cell.angle_alpha   90.00
_cell.angle_beta   90.00
_cell.angle_gamma   90.00
#
_symmetry.space_group_name_H-M   'P 1'
#
loop_
_entity.id
_entity.type
_entity.pdbx_description
1 polymer ?
#
loop_
_entity_poly.entity_id
_entity_poly.type
_entity_poly.pdbx_seq_one_letter_code
_entity_poly.pdbx_strand_id
1 'polypeptide(L)'
;AALAAYPELGCTGGPYEVADSWGVFDDVLCPGKEETFTFLESVLSEVIELFPSEYIHIGGDECPKVRWEECPDCQTRIKELNLKDKEGHKAEHYLQSYVTARIEKFLNDKGKSIIGWDEILEGELAPNATVMSWRGMEGGIQAAQMGHDVIMTPTTYCYFDYYQTQNTDEEPLAIGGYVPIEKVYSFEPAPDILTEGQKARILGLQANLWT
;
A
#
# COMPACT_ATOMS: atom_id res chain seq x y z
N ALA A 1 -13.89 5.31 -6.07
CA ALA A 1 -15.19 5.16 -5.36
C ALA A 1 -15.46 6.32 -4.39
N ALA A 2 -14.67 6.49 -3.32
CA ALA A 2 -14.89 7.55 -2.31
C ALA A 2 -14.98 8.96 -2.93
N LEU A 3 -14.10 9.29 -3.88
CA LEU A 3 -14.12 10.58 -4.59
C LEU A 3 -15.43 10.83 -5.36
N ALA A 4 -16.05 9.79 -5.94
CA ALA A 4 -17.33 9.97 -6.64
C ALA A 4 -18.49 10.32 -5.67
N ALA A 5 -18.42 9.82 -4.43
CA ALA A 5 -19.39 10.12 -3.39
C ALA A 5 -19.13 11.47 -2.70
N TYR A 6 -17.85 11.80 -2.48
CA TYR A 6 -17.38 13.00 -1.80
C TYR A 6 -16.26 13.68 -2.63
N PRO A 7 -16.61 14.40 -3.71
CA PRO A 7 -15.62 15.00 -4.62
C PRO A 7 -14.70 16.02 -3.94
N GLU A 8 -15.13 16.64 -2.84
CA GLU A 8 -14.33 17.55 -2.04
C GLU A 8 -13.03 16.92 -1.50
N LEU A 9 -12.98 15.59 -1.36
CA LEU A 9 -11.81 14.85 -0.89
C LEU A 9 -10.68 14.75 -1.94
N GLY A 10 -10.97 15.00 -3.22
CA GLY A 10 -9.99 14.94 -4.30
C GLY A 10 -9.27 16.27 -4.54
N CYS A 11 -8.11 16.24 -5.21
CA CYS A 11 -7.33 17.46 -5.49
C CYS A 11 -8.06 18.45 -6.40
N THR A 12 -8.79 17.95 -7.40
CA THR A 12 -9.48 18.78 -8.40
C THR A 12 -10.89 19.19 -7.99
N GLY A 13 -11.48 18.52 -6.99
CA GLY A 13 -12.87 18.75 -6.56
C GLY A 13 -13.92 18.11 -7.47
N GLY A 14 -13.51 17.30 -8.44
CA GLY A 14 -14.37 16.57 -9.36
C GLY A 14 -14.76 17.35 -10.64
N PRO A 15 -15.77 16.86 -11.38
CA PRO A 15 -16.56 15.66 -11.08
C PRO A 15 -15.73 14.38 -11.17
N TYR A 16 -16.10 13.38 -10.37
CA TYR A 16 -15.52 12.03 -10.42
C TYR A 16 -16.63 11.01 -10.60
N GLU A 17 -16.35 9.95 -11.34
CA GLU A 17 -17.23 8.80 -11.49
C GLU A 17 -16.61 7.57 -10.84
N VAL A 18 -17.43 6.59 -10.48
CA VAL A 18 -16.91 5.27 -10.10
C VAL A 18 -16.34 4.63 -11.35
N ALA A 19 -15.06 4.23 -11.31
CA ALA A 19 -14.40 3.60 -12.44
C ALA A 19 -15.14 2.34 -12.89
N ASP A 20 -15.29 2.19 -14.21
CA ASP A 20 -15.88 1.03 -14.89
C ASP A 20 -14.82 0.18 -15.62
N SER A 21 -13.55 0.56 -15.50
CA SER A 21 -12.39 -0.14 -16.03
C SER A 21 -11.38 -0.47 -14.93
N TRP A 22 -10.45 -1.37 -15.25
CA TRP A 22 -9.32 -1.73 -14.37
C TRP A 22 -8.12 -0.80 -14.58
N GLY A 23 -7.24 -0.73 -13.58
CA GLY A 23 -5.95 -0.06 -13.69
C GLY A 23 -5.66 0.89 -12.52
N VAL A 24 -4.62 1.70 -12.71
CA VAL A 24 -4.19 2.73 -11.77
C VAL A 24 -4.77 4.07 -12.19
N PHE A 25 -5.30 4.83 -11.22
CA PHE A 25 -5.99 6.09 -11.46
C PHE A 25 -5.23 7.27 -10.85
N ASP A 26 -5.07 8.34 -11.62
CA ASP A 26 -4.36 9.55 -11.16
C ASP A 26 -5.13 10.36 -10.11
N ASP A 27 -6.47 10.25 -10.12
CA ASP A 27 -7.33 10.98 -9.19
C ASP A 27 -7.41 10.24 -7.84
N VAL A 28 -6.60 10.72 -6.89
CA VAL A 28 -6.42 10.16 -5.54
C VAL A 28 -6.91 11.13 -4.45
N LEU A 29 -6.99 10.66 -3.20
CA LEU A 29 -7.29 11.51 -2.05
C LEU A 29 -6.29 12.67 -1.94
N CYS A 30 -6.75 13.83 -1.51
CA CYS A 30 -5.93 15.03 -1.38
C CYS A 30 -5.36 15.18 0.04
N PRO A 31 -4.09 14.82 0.31
CA PRO A 31 -3.48 14.95 1.64
C PRO A 31 -3.15 16.40 2.04
N GLY A 32 -3.34 17.36 1.12
CA GLY A 32 -3.28 18.79 1.44
C GLY A 32 -4.44 19.29 2.30
N LYS A 33 -5.59 18.60 2.24
CA LYS A 33 -6.85 18.98 2.90
C LYS A 33 -7.02 18.24 4.23
N GLU A 34 -7.42 18.95 5.29
CA GLU A 34 -7.67 18.33 6.61
C GLU A 34 -8.94 17.47 6.62
N GLU A 35 -9.90 17.78 5.75
CA GLU A 35 -11.12 17.03 5.55
C GLU A 35 -10.82 15.58 5.14
N THR A 36 -9.75 15.35 4.38
CA THR A 36 -9.27 14.00 4.01
C THR A 36 -8.93 13.18 5.25
N PHE A 37 -8.23 13.75 6.22
CA PHE A 37 -7.88 13.04 7.44
C PHE A 37 -9.08 12.84 8.35
N THR A 38 -9.97 13.83 8.43
CA THR A 38 -11.24 13.69 9.18
C THR A 38 -12.07 12.53 8.61
N PHE A 39 -12.15 12.41 7.29
CA PHE A 39 -12.82 11.30 6.61
C PHE A 39 -12.15 9.95 6.93
N LEU A 40 -10.84 9.83 6.73
CA LEU A 40 -10.09 8.60 6.97
C LEU A 40 -10.20 8.13 8.42
N GLU A 41 -10.02 9.05 9.38
CA GLU A 41 -10.11 8.75 10.81
C GLU A 41 -11.53 8.34 11.22
N SER A 42 -12.57 8.95 10.63
CA SER A 42 -13.96 8.58 10.88
C SER A 42 -14.27 7.17 10.37
N VAL A 43 -13.91 6.88 9.11
CA VAL A 43 -14.10 5.54 8.52
C VAL A 43 -13.35 4.48 9.31
N LEU A 44 -12.07 4.74 9.64
CA LEU A 44 -11.26 3.79 10.39
C LEU A 44 -11.77 3.59 11.82
N SER A 45 -12.38 4.60 12.44
CA SER A 45 -13.05 4.44 13.75
C SER A 45 -14.18 3.42 13.69
N GLU A 46 -15.04 3.51 12.67
CA GLU A 46 -16.12 2.53 12.49
C GLU A 46 -15.57 1.14 12.15
N VAL A 47 -14.54 1.06 11.30
CA VAL A 47 -13.89 -0.21 10.94
C VAL A 47 -13.33 -0.92 12.18
N ILE A 48 -12.56 -0.24 13.03
CA ILE A 48 -11.94 -0.90 14.19
C ILE A 48 -12.95 -1.27 15.29
N GLU A 49 -14.13 -0.65 15.32
CA GLU A 49 -15.24 -1.07 16.18
C GLU A 49 -15.85 -2.39 15.69
N LEU A 50 -15.92 -2.59 14.37
CA LEU A 50 -16.46 -3.81 13.75
C LEU A 50 -15.45 -4.98 13.78
N PHE A 51 -14.17 -4.69 13.63
CA PHE A 51 -13.13 -5.72 13.46
C PHE A 51 -12.19 -5.79 14.67
N PRO A 52 -12.20 -6.90 15.44
CA PRO A 52 -11.39 -7.04 16.65
C PRO A 52 -9.90 -7.26 16.36
N SER A 53 -9.52 -7.48 15.10
CA SER A 53 -8.13 -7.67 14.67
C SER A 53 -7.20 -6.62 15.25
N GLU A 54 -6.02 -7.04 15.70
CA GLU A 54 -4.95 -6.12 16.11
C GLU A 54 -4.41 -5.35 14.90
N TYR A 55 -4.31 -6.02 13.75
CA TYR A 55 -3.79 -5.45 12.51
C TYR A 55 -4.91 -4.89 11.64
N ILE A 56 -4.68 -3.69 11.08
CA ILE A 56 -5.53 -3.03 10.09
C ILE A 56 -4.70 -2.76 8.84
N HIS A 57 -5.11 -3.33 7.70
CA HIS A 57 -4.46 -3.05 6.43
C HIS A 57 -4.96 -1.71 5.87
N ILE A 58 -4.05 -0.77 5.62
CA ILE A 58 -4.38 0.58 5.14
C ILE A 58 -4.11 0.78 3.64
N GLY A 59 -3.59 -0.24 2.95
CA GLY A 59 -3.27 -0.18 1.53
C GLY A 59 -1.94 0.52 1.31
N GLY A 60 -1.94 1.56 0.47
CA GLY A 60 -0.76 2.38 0.14
C GLY A 60 -0.14 2.07 -1.23
N ASP A 61 -0.71 1.10 -1.94
CA ASP A 61 -0.34 0.69 -3.29
C ASP A 61 -0.75 1.72 -4.34
N GLU A 62 0.01 1.75 -5.44
CA GLU A 62 -0.38 2.37 -6.71
C GLU A 62 -1.07 3.74 -6.58
N CYS A 63 -0.46 4.65 -5.81
CA CYS A 63 -0.94 6.03 -5.64
C CYS A 63 -0.08 6.99 -6.47
N PRO A 64 -0.48 7.35 -7.72
CA PRO A 64 0.29 8.28 -8.55
C PRO A 64 0.40 9.65 -7.88
N LYS A 65 1.55 10.30 -8.09
CA LYS A 65 1.82 11.63 -7.53
C LYS A 65 1.37 12.78 -8.42
N VAL A 66 0.89 12.47 -9.63
CA VAL A 66 0.53 13.43 -10.69
C VAL A 66 -0.39 14.55 -10.19
N ARG A 67 -1.46 14.23 -9.44
CA ARG A 67 -2.37 15.25 -8.91
C ARG A 67 -1.77 16.04 -7.76
N TRP A 68 -0.91 15.44 -6.94
CA TRP A 68 -0.29 16.12 -5.80
C TRP A 68 0.78 17.12 -6.24
N GLU A 69 1.49 16.82 -7.34
CA GLU A 69 2.47 17.72 -7.97
C GLU A 69 1.82 19.05 -8.41
N GLU A 70 0.58 19.01 -8.89
CA GLU A 70 -0.15 20.19 -9.38
C GLU A 70 -1.08 20.83 -8.34
N CYS A 71 -1.42 20.13 -7.26
CA CYS A 71 -2.41 20.57 -6.27
C CYS A 71 -1.86 21.64 -5.31
N PRO A 72 -2.43 22.86 -5.26
CA PRO A 72 -1.97 23.93 -4.37
C PRO A 72 -2.02 23.55 -2.88
N ASP A 73 -3.03 22.79 -2.45
CA ASP A 73 -3.17 22.35 -1.06
C ASP A 73 -2.06 21.35 -0.70
N CYS A 74 -1.79 20.38 -1.59
CA CYS A 74 -0.70 19.40 -1.39
C CYS A 74 0.66 20.09 -1.36
N GLN A 75 0.91 21.02 -2.29
CA GLN A 75 2.15 21.80 -2.33
C GLN A 75 2.30 22.73 -1.11
N THR A 76 1.19 23.22 -0.55
CA THR A 76 1.21 23.98 0.71
C THR A 76 1.59 23.08 1.86
N ARG A 77 0.96 21.90 1.98
CA ARG A 77 1.31 20.90 3.01
C ARG A 77 2.77 20.47 2.95
N ILE A 78 3.29 20.23 1.74
CA ILE A 78 4.72 19.91 1.51
C ILE A 78 5.63 21.00 2.09
N LYS A 79 5.31 22.28 1.85
CA LYS A 79 6.08 23.40 2.37
C LYS A 79 5.99 23.52 3.89
N GLU A 80 4.80 23.37 4.47
CA GLU A 80 4.57 23.42 5.92
C GLU A 80 5.32 22.32 6.66
N LEU A 81 5.34 21.12 6.10
CA LEU A 81 6.07 19.96 6.63
C LEU A 81 7.56 19.97 6.24
N ASN A 82 8.00 20.94 5.43
CA ASN A 82 9.37 21.05 4.93
C ASN A 82 9.87 19.76 4.24
N LEU A 83 8.99 19.09 3.50
CA LEU A 83 9.31 17.89 2.72
C LEU A 83 10.11 18.28 1.48
N LYS A 84 11.12 17.47 1.14
CA LYS A 84 12.05 17.76 0.05
C LYS A 84 12.43 16.49 -0.69
N ASP A 85 12.83 16.67 -1.95
CA ASP A 85 13.49 15.62 -2.72
C ASP A 85 14.73 15.11 -1.97
N LYS A 86 14.77 13.80 -1.72
CA LYS A 86 15.87 13.11 -1.02
C LYS A 86 15.87 11.63 -1.41
N GLU A 87 17.05 11.01 -1.38
CA GLU A 87 17.22 9.55 -1.58
C GLU A 87 16.56 8.98 -2.84
N GLY A 88 16.47 9.78 -3.92
CA GLY A 88 15.86 9.36 -5.19
C GLY A 88 14.35 9.54 -5.27
N HIS A 89 13.70 10.01 -4.19
CA HIS A 89 12.27 10.26 -4.13
C HIS A 89 11.95 11.76 -4.18
N LYS A 90 10.78 12.09 -4.74
CA LYS A 90 10.23 13.45 -4.77
C LYS A 90 9.51 13.79 -3.46
N ALA A 91 9.34 15.08 -3.18
CA ALA A 91 8.61 15.56 -2.00
C ALA A 91 7.21 14.91 -1.81
N GLU A 92 6.53 14.58 -2.90
CA GLU A 92 5.21 13.93 -2.92
C GLU A 92 5.25 12.47 -2.42
N HIS A 93 6.39 11.78 -2.49
CA HIS A 93 6.55 10.46 -1.87
C HIS A 93 6.59 10.61 -0.35
N TYR A 94 7.34 11.59 0.16
CA TYR A 94 7.34 11.93 1.58
C TYR A 94 5.98 12.44 2.06
N LEU A 95 5.16 13.03 1.18
CA LEU A 95 3.77 13.37 1.48
C LEU A 95 2.92 12.11 1.70
N GLN A 96 3.15 11.03 0.93
CA GLN A 96 2.53 9.71 1.20
C GLN A 96 3.01 9.13 2.54
N SER A 97 4.30 9.25 2.86
CA SER A 97 4.82 8.83 4.17
C SER A 97 4.14 9.60 5.31
N TYR A 98 3.91 10.90 5.14
CA TYR A 98 3.17 11.71 6.11
C TYR A 98 1.74 11.20 6.33
N VAL A 99 1.01 10.86 5.26
CA VAL A 99 -0.33 10.27 5.36
C VAL A 99 -0.28 8.96 6.15
N THR A 100 0.65 8.08 5.78
CA THR A 100 0.85 6.77 6.41
C THR A 100 1.15 6.92 7.90
N ALA A 101 2.10 7.78 8.26
CA ALA A 101 2.49 8.02 9.66
C ALA A 101 1.36 8.63 10.49
N ARG A 102 0.55 9.53 9.91
CA ARG A 102 -0.61 10.12 10.60
C ARG A 102 -1.68 9.07 10.90
N ILE A 103 -2.01 8.22 9.92
CA ILE A 103 -2.99 7.14 10.10
C ILE A 103 -2.46 6.04 11.02
N GLU A 104 -1.17 5.69 10.91
CA GLU A 104 -0.50 4.79 11.87
C GLU A 104 -0.69 5.30 13.29
N LYS A 105 -0.31 6.55 13.55
CA LYS A 105 -0.42 7.16 14.87
C LYS A 105 -1.85 7.08 15.41
N PHE A 106 -2.82 7.43 14.58
CA PHE A 106 -4.24 7.38 14.95
C PHE A 106 -4.72 5.98 15.35
N LEU A 107 -4.26 4.94 14.64
CA LEU A 107 -4.60 3.53 14.91
C LEU A 107 -3.84 3.00 16.13
N ASN A 108 -2.56 3.36 16.29
CA ASN A 108 -1.73 3.00 17.43
C ASN A 108 -2.32 3.56 18.74
N ASP A 109 -2.81 4.80 18.72
CA ASP A 109 -3.50 5.42 19.86
C ASP A 109 -4.80 4.67 20.27
N LYS A 110 -5.26 3.70 19.45
CA LYS A 110 -6.40 2.81 19.71
C LYS A 110 -6.00 1.34 19.87
N GLY A 111 -4.71 1.07 20.05
CA GLY A 111 -4.17 -0.28 20.25
C GLY A 111 -4.21 -1.15 18.99
N LYS A 112 -4.11 -0.53 17.81
CA LYS A 112 -4.07 -1.22 16.51
C LYS A 112 -2.72 -1.00 15.83
N SER A 113 -2.25 -2.02 15.12
CA SER A 113 -1.03 -1.99 14.30
C SER A 113 -1.42 -1.90 12.82
N ILE A 114 -0.59 -1.26 11.98
CA ILE A 114 -0.89 -1.14 10.55
C ILE A 114 -0.17 -2.21 9.74
N ILE A 115 -0.81 -2.63 8.65
CA ILE A 115 -0.17 -3.30 7.51
C ILE A 115 -0.34 -2.39 6.29
N GLY A 116 0.71 -2.22 5.48
CA GLY A 116 0.60 -1.56 4.17
C GLY A 116 1.45 -2.26 3.13
N TRP A 117 1.12 -2.04 1.86
CA TRP A 117 1.90 -2.55 0.73
C TRP A 117 3.30 -1.96 0.71
N ASP A 118 4.26 -2.63 0.06
CA ASP A 118 5.67 -2.23 0.08
C ASP A 118 5.97 -0.81 -0.42
N GLU A 119 5.06 -0.15 -1.12
CA GLU A 119 5.09 1.28 -1.43
C GLU A 119 5.16 2.18 -0.19
N ILE A 120 4.72 1.73 1.00
CA ILE A 120 4.88 2.54 2.22
C ILE A 120 6.36 2.72 2.62
N LEU A 121 7.28 1.99 1.98
CA LEU A 121 8.73 2.22 2.07
C LEU A 121 9.20 3.47 1.30
N GLU A 122 8.39 3.98 0.36
CA GLU A 122 8.72 5.15 -0.45
C GLU A 122 8.65 6.41 0.42
N GLY A 123 9.79 6.78 1.00
CA GLY A 123 9.98 7.92 1.89
C GLY A 123 10.44 7.51 3.28
N GLU A 124 9.71 7.89 4.34
CA GLU A 124 10.02 7.47 5.72
C GLU A 124 8.99 6.47 6.22
N LEU A 125 9.45 5.24 6.51
CA LEU A 125 8.58 4.18 7.02
C LEU A 125 8.15 4.49 8.46
N ALA A 126 6.87 4.29 8.72
CA ALA A 126 6.27 4.48 10.03
C ALA A 126 6.81 3.40 11.01
N PRO A 127 7.25 3.76 12.24
CA PRO A 127 8.10 2.92 13.08
C PRO A 127 7.52 1.55 13.47
N ASN A 128 6.19 1.42 13.52
CA ASN A 128 5.51 0.18 13.90
C ASN A 128 4.77 -0.47 12.71
N ALA A 129 5.04 -0.03 11.48
CA ALA A 129 4.39 -0.57 10.29
C ALA A 129 4.87 -2.00 10.00
N THR A 130 3.91 -2.87 9.69
CA THR A 130 4.16 -4.16 9.03
C THR A 130 4.06 -3.98 7.53
N VAL A 131 5.02 -4.52 6.77
CA VAL A 131 5.09 -4.36 5.32
C VAL A 131 4.58 -5.63 4.62
N MET A 132 3.66 -5.48 3.67
CA MET A 132 3.20 -6.55 2.78
C MET A 132 3.91 -6.44 1.42
N SER A 133 4.85 -7.35 1.14
CA SER A 133 5.71 -7.29 -0.05
C SER A 133 5.06 -7.97 -1.24
N TRP A 134 4.71 -7.20 -2.27
CA TRP A 134 3.97 -7.71 -3.44
C TRP A 134 4.70 -7.50 -4.77
N ARG A 135 5.50 -6.44 -4.92
CA ARG A 135 6.28 -6.14 -6.14
C ARG A 135 7.55 -6.99 -6.28
N GLY A 136 7.49 -8.24 -5.82
CA GLY A 136 8.65 -9.10 -5.59
C GLY A 136 8.93 -9.26 -4.10
N MET A 137 10.16 -9.67 -3.79
CA MET A 137 10.61 -9.92 -2.42
C MET A 137 11.47 -8.77 -1.87
N GLU A 138 11.92 -7.87 -2.74
CA GLU A 138 12.88 -6.83 -2.46
C GLU A 138 12.39 -5.87 -1.37
N GLY A 139 11.13 -5.43 -1.44
CA GLY A 139 10.51 -4.58 -0.43
C GLY A 139 10.46 -5.26 0.95
N GLY A 140 10.04 -6.52 1.00
CA GLY A 140 10.03 -7.32 2.23
C GLY A 140 11.42 -7.56 2.81
N ILE A 141 12.43 -7.84 1.97
CA ILE A 141 13.82 -7.99 2.40
C ILE A 141 14.33 -6.69 3.01
N GLN A 142 14.09 -5.56 2.36
CA GLN A 142 14.48 -4.24 2.84
C GLN A 142 13.80 -3.91 4.18
N ALA A 143 12.48 -4.13 4.29
CA ALA A 143 11.72 -3.89 5.51
C ALA A 143 12.23 -4.74 6.69
N ALA A 144 12.49 -6.03 6.46
CA ALA A 144 13.06 -6.92 7.46
C ALA A 144 14.46 -6.48 7.90
N GLN A 145 15.29 -6.00 6.98
CA GLN A 145 16.62 -5.45 7.29
C GLN A 145 16.55 -4.16 8.12
N MET A 146 15.51 -3.36 7.93
CA MET A 146 15.20 -2.19 8.75
C MET A 146 14.56 -2.53 10.11
N GLY A 147 14.24 -3.81 10.34
CA GLY A 147 13.67 -4.32 11.59
C GLY A 147 12.15 -4.30 11.67
N HIS A 148 11.46 -4.07 10.55
CA HIS A 148 10.01 -4.12 10.44
C HIS A 148 9.54 -5.55 10.19
N ASP A 149 8.33 -5.83 10.68
CA ASP A 149 7.67 -7.10 10.42
C ASP A 149 7.13 -7.14 8.98
N VAL A 150 7.10 -8.33 8.38
CA VAL A 150 6.83 -8.52 6.96
C VAL A 150 5.86 -9.67 6.71
N ILE A 151 4.93 -9.46 5.78
CA ILE A 151 4.11 -10.51 5.17
C ILE A 151 4.51 -10.60 3.69
N MET A 152 4.91 -11.79 3.25
CA MET A 152 5.33 -12.01 1.86
C MET A 152 4.13 -12.39 0.99
N THR A 153 3.86 -11.59 -0.04
CA THR A 153 2.82 -11.82 -1.05
C THR A 153 3.32 -11.56 -2.49
N PRO A 154 4.53 -11.99 -2.88
CA PRO A 154 5.13 -11.56 -4.14
C PRO A 154 4.31 -12.04 -5.34
N THR A 155 4.04 -11.15 -6.30
CA THR A 155 3.37 -11.44 -7.58
C THR A 155 3.95 -12.63 -8.34
N THR A 156 5.24 -12.90 -8.15
CA THR A 156 5.94 -14.02 -8.78
C THR A 156 5.47 -15.38 -8.30
N TYR A 157 4.91 -15.49 -7.09
CA TYR A 157 4.50 -16.75 -6.46
C TYR A 157 3.06 -16.76 -5.92
N CYS A 158 2.51 -15.59 -5.57
CA CYS A 158 1.36 -15.47 -4.67
C CYS A 158 0.19 -14.67 -5.27
N TYR A 159 0.14 -14.46 -6.59
CA TYR A 159 -0.99 -13.78 -7.26
C TYR A 159 -1.82 -14.80 -8.02
N PHE A 160 -2.98 -15.15 -7.47
CA PHE A 160 -3.83 -16.24 -7.94
C PHE A 160 -4.94 -15.79 -8.90
N ASP A 161 -4.96 -14.51 -9.23
CA ASP A 161 -5.63 -13.91 -10.39
C ASP A 161 -4.81 -14.08 -11.69
N TYR A 162 -3.58 -14.63 -11.62
CA TYR A 162 -2.74 -14.92 -12.79
C TYR A 162 -3.02 -16.30 -13.38
N TYR A 163 -2.69 -16.49 -14.66
CA TYR A 163 -2.80 -17.80 -15.31
C TYR A 163 -1.93 -18.86 -14.62
N GLN A 164 -2.45 -20.09 -14.56
CA GLN A 164 -1.77 -21.26 -13.98
C GLN A 164 -1.14 -22.17 -15.04
N THR A 165 -1.33 -21.85 -16.32
CA THR A 165 -0.83 -22.59 -17.49
C THR A 165 -0.29 -21.63 -18.54
N GLN A 166 0.62 -22.11 -19.40
CA GLN A 166 1.05 -21.36 -20.60
C GLN A 166 0.05 -21.47 -21.75
N ASN A 167 -0.84 -22.47 -21.73
CA ASN A 167 -1.91 -22.61 -22.72
C ASN A 167 -3.10 -21.74 -22.30
N THR A 168 -2.98 -20.43 -22.43
CA THR A 168 -3.99 -19.47 -21.96
C THR A 168 -5.22 -19.39 -22.85
N ASP A 169 -5.15 -19.89 -24.09
CA ASP A 169 -6.25 -19.83 -25.07
C ASP A 169 -7.49 -20.65 -24.64
N GLU A 170 -7.30 -21.65 -23.77
CA GLU A 170 -8.36 -22.51 -23.22
C GLU A 170 -8.79 -22.11 -21.80
N GLU A 171 -8.16 -21.10 -21.21
CA GLU A 171 -8.42 -20.65 -19.84
C GLU A 171 -9.48 -19.53 -19.80
N PRO A 172 -10.19 -19.36 -18.67
CA PRO A 172 -10.95 -18.15 -18.42
C PRO A 172 -10.07 -16.90 -18.53
N LEU A 173 -10.64 -15.78 -18.97
CA LEU A 173 -9.92 -14.50 -19.06
C LEU A 173 -9.33 -14.13 -17.69
N ALA A 174 -8.02 -13.94 -17.67
CA ALA A 174 -7.27 -13.46 -16.51
C ALA A 174 -6.41 -12.24 -16.90
N ILE A 175 -5.90 -11.52 -15.90
CA ILE A 175 -5.09 -10.31 -16.11
C ILE A 175 -3.75 -10.59 -16.83
N GLY A 176 -3.25 -11.83 -16.75
CA GLY A 176 -1.98 -12.23 -17.35
C GLY A 176 -1.19 -13.16 -16.43
N GLY A 177 0.15 -13.05 -16.50
CA GLY A 177 1.06 -13.78 -15.62
C GLY A 177 1.18 -15.28 -15.92
N TYR A 178 2.00 -15.95 -15.10
CA TYR A 178 2.19 -17.40 -15.11
C TYR A 178 2.67 -17.88 -13.74
N VAL A 179 1.75 -18.44 -12.95
CA VAL A 179 1.94 -18.92 -11.57
C VAL A 179 1.38 -20.35 -11.44
N PRO A 180 2.05 -21.36 -12.04
CA PRO A 180 1.64 -22.76 -11.89
C PRO A 180 1.93 -23.28 -10.48
N ILE A 181 1.32 -24.40 -10.11
CA ILE A 181 1.46 -25.01 -8.78
C ILE A 181 2.92 -25.31 -8.40
N GLU A 182 3.76 -25.72 -9.35
CA GLU A 182 5.17 -25.99 -9.12
C GLU A 182 5.93 -24.72 -8.73
N LYS A 183 5.55 -23.58 -9.31
CA LYS A 183 6.14 -22.28 -8.98
C LYS A 183 5.74 -21.87 -7.58
N VAL A 184 4.46 -21.95 -7.23
CA VAL A 184 3.94 -21.71 -5.87
C VAL A 184 4.67 -22.58 -4.85
N TYR A 185 4.81 -23.88 -5.13
CA TYR A 185 5.48 -24.83 -4.24
C TYR A 185 6.97 -24.56 -4.06
N SER A 186 7.63 -23.96 -5.05
CA SER A 186 9.06 -23.63 -5.00
C SER A 186 9.40 -22.40 -4.15
N PHE A 187 8.41 -21.69 -3.62
CA PHE A 187 8.63 -20.42 -2.94
C PHE A 187 9.32 -20.59 -1.58
N GLU A 188 10.52 -20.00 -1.45
CA GLU A 188 11.23 -19.82 -0.18
C GLU A 188 11.02 -18.37 0.32
N PRO A 189 10.20 -18.15 1.36
CA PRO A 189 9.84 -16.81 1.81
C PRO A 189 10.87 -16.10 2.70
N ALA A 190 11.82 -16.83 3.28
CA ALA A 190 12.84 -16.30 4.17
C ALA A 190 14.24 -16.54 3.55
N PRO A 191 14.60 -15.79 2.49
CA PRO A 191 15.79 -16.07 1.70
C PRO A 191 17.07 -15.88 2.52
N ASP A 192 18.13 -16.60 2.16
CA ASP A 192 19.41 -16.65 2.89
C ASP A 192 20.19 -15.33 2.94
N ILE A 193 19.76 -14.31 2.19
CA ILE A 193 20.28 -12.95 2.34
C ILE A 193 19.92 -12.31 3.69
N LEU A 194 18.88 -12.82 4.36
CA LEU A 194 18.46 -12.39 5.68
C LEU A 194 19.20 -13.18 6.77
N THR A 195 19.66 -12.48 7.80
CA THR A 195 20.15 -13.10 9.04
C THR A 195 19.00 -13.77 9.80
N GLU A 196 19.27 -14.70 10.73
CA GLU A 196 18.22 -15.34 11.54
C GLU A 196 17.31 -14.35 12.28
N GLY A 197 17.89 -13.25 12.80
CA GLY A 197 17.11 -12.18 13.44
C GLY A 197 16.20 -11.42 12.48
N GLN A 198 16.60 -11.28 11.21
CA GLN A 198 15.79 -10.67 10.16
C GLN A 198 14.77 -11.66 9.59
N LYS A 199 15.10 -12.95 9.49
CA LYS A 199 14.15 -14.02 9.12
C LYS A 199 13.00 -14.09 10.13
N ALA A 200 13.27 -13.87 11.41
CA ALA A 200 12.23 -13.80 12.45
C ALA A 200 11.24 -12.64 12.27
N ARG A 201 11.53 -11.65 11.42
CA ARG A 201 10.60 -10.57 11.03
C ARG A 201 9.63 -10.97 9.93
N ILE A 202 9.87 -12.08 9.24
CA ILE A 202 8.92 -12.61 8.26
C ILE A 202 7.80 -13.32 9.04
N LEU A 203 6.69 -12.61 9.28
CA LEU A 203 5.55 -13.10 10.06
C LEU A 203 4.81 -14.23 9.35
N GLY A 204 4.79 -14.19 8.02
CA GLY A 204 4.12 -15.22 7.24
C GLY A 204 3.96 -14.90 5.76
N LEU A 205 3.03 -15.63 5.16
CA LEU A 205 2.75 -15.68 3.74
C LEU A 205 1.27 -15.43 3.49
N GLN A 206 0.95 -14.81 2.36
CA GLN A 206 -0.42 -14.73 1.86
C GLN A 206 -0.43 -14.80 0.33
N ALA A 207 -1.47 -15.41 -0.24
CA ALA A 207 -1.76 -15.33 -1.67
C ALA A 207 -2.95 -14.40 -1.90
N ASN A 208 -2.80 -13.49 -2.86
CA ASN A 208 -3.78 -12.48 -3.22
C ASN A 208 -4.63 -12.99 -4.39
N LEU A 209 -5.91 -12.61 -4.40
CA LEU A 209 -6.83 -12.87 -5.50
C LEU A 209 -7.58 -11.56 -5.81
N TRP A 210 -7.18 -10.89 -6.88
CA TRP A 210 -7.86 -9.71 -7.40
C TRP A 210 -9.06 -10.12 -8.27
N THR A 211 -10.16 -9.34 -8.23
CA THR A 211 -11.44 -9.68 -8.88
C THR A 211 -12.06 -8.50 -9.61
#